data_AF-A0A5C7HJV2-F1
#
_entry.id   AF-A0A5C7HJV2-F1
#
_cell.length_a   1.000
_cell.length_b   1.000
_cell.length_c   1.000
_cell.angle_alpha   90.00
_cell.angle_beta   90.00
_cell.angle_gamma   90.00
#
_symmetry.space_group_name_H-M   'P 1'
#
loop_
_entity.id
_entity.type
_entity.pdbx_description
1 polymer ?
#
loop_
_entity_poly.entity_id
_entity_poly.type
_entity_poly.pdbx_seq_one_letter_code
_entity_poly.pdbx_strand_id
1 'polypeptide(L)'
;MVQRLTYRKRHSYATKSNQHRIVKTPGGKLVYQTTKKRASGPKCPVTGKRIQGNRKFEVLAAPGNFNSTVMYLLTLMCRQIQIKSLEEYFLVIQCPLFLQIPHLRPTEYKRSRLARNRRTVNRAYGGVLSGGAVRERIIRAFLVEEQKIVKKVLKIQKTKEKQAGKS
;
A
#
# COMPACT_ATOMS: atom_id res chain seq x y z
N MET A 1 10.24 42.12 -12.90
CA MET A 1 8.95 41.44 -13.14
C MET A 1 9.16 39.92 -13.14
N VAL A 2 8.22 39.15 -12.59
CA VAL A 2 8.25 37.67 -12.65
C VAL A 2 7.96 37.21 -14.08
N GLN A 3 8.66 36.18 -14.56
CA GLN A 3 8.45 35.61 -15.89
C GLN A 3 7.02 35.07 -16.04
N ARG A 4 6.24 35.62 -17.00
CA ARG A 4 4.90 35.14 -17.33
C ARG A 4 4.95 33.84 -18.13
N LEU A 5 3.95 32.98 -17.97
CA LEU A 5 3.90 31.65 -18.57
C LEU A 5 2.61 31.45 -19.37
N THR A 6 2.73 30.83 -20.54
CA THR A 6 1.61 30.51 -21.44
C THR A 6 1.43 29.00 -21.56
N TYR A 7 0.19 28.56 -21.76
CA TYR A 7 -0.10 27.14 -21.98
C TYR A 7 0.49 26.68 -23.31
N ARG A 8 1.17 25.52 -23.29
CA ARG A 8 1.84 24.95 -24.47
C ARG A 8 0.95 24.05 -25.32
N LYS A 9 -0.17 23.59 -24.78
CA LYS A 9 -1.12 22.73 -25.51
C LYS A 9 -2.13 23.60 -26.26
N ARG A 10 -2.70 23.04 -27.35
CA ARG A 10 -3.79 23.66 -28.11
C ARG A 10 -4.97 24.09 -27.22
N HIS A 11 -5.27 23.33 -26.17
CA HIS A 11 -6.35 23.65 -25.25
C HIS A 11 -5.91 24.73 -24.24
N SER A 12 -6.55 25.90 -24.31
CA SER A 12 -6.23 27.11 -23.54
C SER A 12 -6.93 27.22 -22.18
N TYR A 13 -7.98 26.44 -21.90
CA TYR A 13 -8.73 26.56 -20.64
C TYR A 13 -8.09 25.80 -19.47
N ALA A 14 -8.33 26.30 -18.25
CA ALA A 14 -7.83 25.75 -16.99
C ALA A 14 -8.70 24.58 -16.48
N THR A 15 -8.65 23.44 -17.18
CA THR A 15 -9.42 22.24 -16.81
C THR A 15 -8.62 21.28 -15.91
N LYS A 16 -9.31 20.34 -15.24
CA LYS A 16 -8.66 19.32 -14.38
C LYS A 16 -7.67 18.43 -15.16
N SER A 17 -7.83 18.26 -16.47
CA SER A 17 -6.90 17.52 -17.34
C SER A 17 -5.71 18.34 -17.80
N ASN A 18 -5.86 19.66 -17.85
CA ASN A 18 -4.86 20.62 -18.30
C ASN A 18 -4.18 21.31 -17.10
N GLN A 19 -3.84 20.52 -16.08
CA GLN A 19 -3.09 20.97 -14.92
C GLN A 19 -1.60 20.95 -15.24
N HIS A 20 -0.86 21.98 -14.85
CA HIS A 20 0.55 22.14 -15.20
C HIS A 20 1.42 22.38 -13.97
N ARG A 21 2.68 21.92 -14.04
CA ARG A 21 3.72 22.24 -13.07
C ARG A 21 4.70 23.20 -13.72
N ILE A 22 5.07 24.25 -13.00
CA ILE A 22 6.14 25.16 -13.42
C ILE A 22 7.47 24.46 -13.17
N VAL A 23 8.27 24.29 -14.21
CA VAL A 23 9.59 23.66 -14.15
C VAL A 23 10.62 24.60 -14.77
N LYS A 24 11.77 24.75 -14.11
CA LYS A 24 12.94 25.45 -14.67
C LYS A 24 13.63 24.53 -15.66
N THR A 25 13.80 24.98 -16.89
CA THR A 25 14.59 24.26 -17.90
C THR A 25 16.09 24.48 -17.66
N PRO A 26 16.97 23.61 -18.19
CA PRO A 26 18.42 23.81 -18.12
C PRO A 26 18.89 25.17 -18.67
N GLY A 27 18.18 25.71 -19.68
CA GLY A 27 18.42 27.06 -20.21
C GLY A 27 17.87 28.20 -19.34
N GLY A 28 17.53 27.94 -18.08
CA GLY A 28 17.10 28.96 -17.10
C GLY A 28 15.68 29.49 -17.28
N LYS A 29 14.91 29.02 -18.26
CA LYS A 29 13.54 29.51 -18.54
C LYS A 29 12.51 28.74 -17.70
N LEU A 30 11.52 29.43 -17.14
CA LEU A 30 10.35 28.80 -16.54
C LEU A 30 9.38 28.34 -17.64
N VAL A 31 8.93 27.09 -17.56
CA VAL A 31 8.03 26.49 -18.55
C VAL A 31 6.97 25.62 -17.87
N TYR A 32 5.74 25.62 -18.41
CA TYR A 32 4.70 24.68 -18.00
C TYR A 32 4.94 23.28 -18.56
N GLN A 33 5.00 22.28 -17.68
CA GLN A 33 4.91 20.87 -18.01
C GLN A 33 3.53 20.33 -17.63
N THR A 34 2.90 19.57 -18.53
CA THR A 34 1.60 18.96 -18.24
C THR A 34 1.74 17.88 -17.17
N THR A 35 0.90 17.97 -16.15
CA THR A 35 0.78 16.95 -15.12
C THR A 35 -0.42 16.05 -15.39
N LYS A 36 -0.27 14.77 -15.08
CA LYS A 36 -1.41 13.83 -15.09
C LYS A 36 -2.20 14.02 -13.80
N LYS A 37 -3.54 14.08 -13.88
CA LYS A 37 -4.43 13.90 -12.71
C LYS A 37 -3.97 12.70 -11.86
N ARG A 38 -3.91 12.91 -10.56
CA ARG A 38 -3.58 11.89 -9.55
C ARG A 38 -4.63 10.79 -9.57
N ALA A 39 -4.19 9.54 -9.48
CA ALA A 39 -5.09 8.39 -9.40
C ALA A 39 -5.56 8.18 -7.96
N SER A 40 -6.81 7.74 -7.80
CA SER A 40 -7.29 7.21 -6.53
C SER A 40 -6.83 5.76 -6.36
N GLY A 41 -6.39 5.39 -5.17
CA GLY A 41 -6.02 4.02 -4.84
C GLY A 41 -7.21 3.06 -4.75
N PRO A 42 -6.96 1.74 -4.86
CA PRO A 42 -8.00 0.73 -4.68
C PRO A 42 -8.51 0.73 -3.23
N LYS A 43 -9.83 0.69 -3.09
CA LYS A 43 -10.53 0.68 -1.80
C LYS A 43 -11.29 -0.62 -1.63
N CYS A 44 -11.39 -1.06 -0.38
CA CYS A 44 -12.27 -2.17 -0.01
C CYS A 44 -13.73 -1.71 -0.12
N PRO A 45 -14.62 -2.47 -0.77
CA PRO A 45 -16.04 -2.13 -0.89
C PRO A 45 -16.80 -2.20 0.44
N VAL A 46 -16.36 -3.07 1.38
CA VAL A 46 -17.05 -3.27 2.67
C VAL A 46 -16.64 -2.20 3.68
N THR A 47 -15.34 -1.95 3.81
CA THR A 47 -14.80 -1.07 4.85
C THR A 47 -14.47 0.34 4.34
N GLY A 48 -14.47 0.58 3.03
CA GLY A 48 -14.02 1.84 2.42
C GLY A 48 -12.51 2.14 2.58
N LYS A 49 -11.81 1.35 3.39
CA LYS A 49 -10.38 1.49 3.69
C LYS A 49 -9.54 1.19 2.44
N ARG A 50 -8.43 1.89 2.29
CA ARG A 50 -7.47 1.65 1.20
C ARG A 50 -6.82 0.27 1.38
N ILE A 51 -6.61 -0.43 0.28
CA ILE A 51 -6.01 -1.76 0.31
C ILE A 51 -4.49 -1.63 0.41
N GLN A 52 -3.94 -2.19 1.48
CA GLN A 52 -2.49 -2.26 1.71
C GLN A 52 -1.86 -3.33 0.80
N GLY A 53 -0.67 -3.03 0.27
CA GLY A 53 0.14 -3.95 -0.52
C GLY A 53 1.03 -4.84 0.35
N ASN A 54 1.70 -5.82 -0.28
CA ASN A 54 2.72 -6.63 0.39
C ASN A 54 4.04 -5.86 0.48
N ARG A 55 4.69 -5.92 1.64
CA ARG A 55 6.06 -5.41 1.84
C ARG A 55 6.99 -6.11 0.85
N LYS A 56 7.54 -5.38 -0.12
CA LYS A 56 8.91 -5.67 -0.48
C LYS A 56 9.75 -5.15 0.69
N PHE A 57 10.37 -6.06 1.43
CA PHE A 57 11.72 -5.77 1.93
C PHE A 57 12.58 -5.59 0.67
N GLU A 58 12.60 -4.38 0.11
CA GLU A 58 13.83 -3.98 -0.55
C GLU A 58 14.76 -3.68 0.63
N VAL A 59 15.52 -4.71 1.03
CA VAL A 59 16.82 -4.45 1.64
C VAL A 59 17.47 -3.48 0.68
N LEU A 60 17.66 -2.24 1.11
CA LEU A 60 18.56 -1.31 0.45
C LEU A 60 19.93 -1.99 0.52
N ALA A 61 20.22 -2.86 -0.44
CA ALA A 61 21.59 -3.19 -0.76
C ALA A 61 22.17 -1.87 -1.27
N ALA A 62 22.77 -1.10 -0.36
CA ALA A 62 23.53 0.08 -0.71
C ALA A 62 24.68 -0.40 -1.62
N PRO A 63 24.72 -0.01 -2.91
CA PRO A 63 25.93 -0.18 -3.68
C PRO A 63 26.87 0.94 -3.25
N GLY A 64 27.80 0.64 -2.37
CA GLY A 64 28.79 1.59 -1.91
C GLY A 64 30.07 0.87 -1.52
N ASN A 65 31.00 0.76 -2.47
CA ASN A 65 32.41 0.52 -2.20
C ASN A 65 32.89 1.55 -1.16
N PHE A 66 32.92 1.15 0.11
CA PHE A 66 33.64 1.87 1.15
C PHE A 66 35.05 1.29 1.19
N ASN A 67 35.99 2.02 0.59
CA ASN A 67 37.40 1.80 0.83
C ASN A 67 37.63 1.75 2.36
N SER A 68 38.31 0.70 2.80
CA SER A 68 38.54 0.27 4.19
C SER A 68 39.15 1.33 5.11
N THR A 69 39.65 2.44 4.56
CA THR A 69 40.36 3.49 5.29
C THR A 69 39.43 4.48 6.00
N VAL A 70 38.22 4.74 5.48
CA VAL A 70 37.30 5.74 6.08
C VAL A 70 36.55 5.19 7.30
N MET A 71 36.33 3.87 7.36
CA MET A 71 35.70 3.20 8.51
C MET A 71 36.64 3.13 9.73
N TYR A 72 37.95 2.94 9.52
CA TYR A 72 38.91 2.90 10.63
C TYR A 72 39.05 4.27 11.33
N LEU A 73 39.04 5.37 10.58
CA LEU A 73 39.13 6.72 11.14
C LEU A 73 37.86 7.15 11.92
N LEU A 74 36.66 6.81 11.44
CA LEU A 74 35.43 7.08 12.19
C LEU A 74 35.32 6.24 13.48
N THR A 75 35.83 5.00 13.46
CA THR A 75 35.82 4.12 14.64
C THR A 75 36.86 4.56 15.69
N LEU A 76 38.00 5.12 15.25
CA LEU A 76 39.01 5.71 16.13
C LEU A 76 38.56 7.02 16.78
N MET A 77 37.82 7.88 16.05
CA MET A 77 37.27 9.12 16.61
C MET A 77 36.11 8.90 17.60
N CYS A 78 35.42 7.76 17.52
CA CYS A 78 34.33 7.41 18.45
C CYS A 78 34.83 6.84 19.80
N ARG A 79 36.15 6.64 19.96
CA ARG A 79 36.76 6.14 21.21
C ARG A 79 37.14 7.24 22.21
N GLN A 80 37.00 8.52 21.85
CA GLN A 80 37.33 9.66 22.71
C GLN A 80 36.12 10.39 23.32
N ILE A 81 34.89 10.06 22.92
CA ILE A 81 33.70 10.76 23.43
C ILE A 81 32.77 9.73 24.06
N GLN A 82 32.77 9.66 25.40
CA GLN A 82 31.76 8.94 26.17
C GLN A 82 30.38 9.59 25.96
N ILE A 83 29.65 9.16 24.93
CA ILE A 83 28.21 9.39 24.82
C ILE A 83 27.51 8.05 24.98
N LYS A 84 26.80 7.93 26.10
CA LYS A 84 25.82 6.89 26.40
C LYS A 84 24.75 6.86 25.30
N SER A 85 24.19 5.66 25.12
CA SER A 85 23.00 5.32 24.32
C SER A 85 23.13 5.34 22.79
N LEU A 86 23.62 4.22 22.25
CA LEU A 86 23.28 3.70 20.91
C LEU A 86 21.78 3.37 20.74
N GLU A 87 20.95 3.57 21.77
CA GLU A 87 19.51 3.30 21.77
C GLU A 87 18.68 4.35 21.01
N GLU A 88 19.18 5.58 20.81
CA GLU A 88 18.43 6.59 20.04
C GLU A 88 18.65 6.51 18.53
N TYR A 89 19.74 5.87 18.07
CA TYR A 89 20.00 5.70 16.63
C TYR A 89 19.20 4.55 16.01
N PHE A 90 18.69 3.62 16.83
CA PHE A 90 17.94 2.46 16.32
C PHE A 90 16.44 2.73 16.11
N LEU A 91 15.91 3.84 16.64
CA LEU A 91 14.47 4.13 16.61
C LEU A 91 14.00 4.99 15.42
N VAL A 92 14.91 5.54 14.62
CA VAL A 92 14.54 6.39 13.45
C VAL A 92 14.51 5.61 12.13
N ILE A 93 15.08 4.40 12.06
CA ILE A 93 15.11 3.58 10.82
C ILE A 93 13.85 2.72 10.66
N GLN A 94 13.01 2.63 11.69
CA GLN A 94 11.76 1.89 11.65
C GLN A 94 10.55 2.83 11.55
N CYS A 95 10.53 3.70 10.54
CA CYS A 95 9.26 4.16 9.99
C CYS A 95 8.70 3.02 9.13
N PRO A 96 7.64 2.30 9.55
CA PRO A 96 6.95 1.38 8.65
C PRO A 96 6.21 2.23 7.62
N LEU A 97 6.91 2.58 6.54
CA LEU A 97 6.30 3.07 5.33
C LEU A 97 5.40 1.95 4.80
N PHE A 98 4.12 2.01 5.18
CA PHE A 98 3.06 1.17 4.64
C PHE A 98 3.00 1.37 3.12
N LEU A 99 3.72 0.54 2.35
CA LEU A 99 3.58 0.54 0.89
C LEU A 99 2.21 -0.03 0.51
N GLN A 100 1.29 0.90 0.26
CA GLN A 100 -0.01 0.64 -0.35
C GLN A 100 0.18 0.11 -1.79
N ILE A 101 -0.83 -0.62 -2.32
CA ILE A 101 -0.86 -0.96 -3.75
C ILE A 101 -0.66 0.33 -4.55
N PRO A 102 0.23 0.37 -5.56
CA PRO A 102 0.62 1.59 -6.24
C PRO A 102 -0.60 2.31 -6.83
N HIS A 103 -0.75 3.59 -6.48
CA HIS A 103 -1.84 4.45 -6.92
C HIS A 103 -1.52 5.07 -8.27
N LEU A 104 -1.61 4.26 -9.31
CA LEU A 104 -1.26 4.64 -10.67
C LEU A 104 -2.50 4.74 -11.54
N ARG A 105 -2.37 5.48 -12.64
CA ARG A 105 -3.44 5.55 -13.64
C ARG A 105 -3.61 4.19 -14.34
N PRO A 106 -4.79 3.89 -14.89
CA PRO A 106 -5.03 2.62 -15.59
C PRO A 106 -3.98 2.30 -16.65
N THR A 107 -3.52 3.29 -17.42
CA THR A 107 -2.47 3.12 -18.45
C THR A 107 -1.12 2.70 -17.87
N GLU A 108 -0.77 3.19 -16.69
CA GLU A 108 0.46 2.85 -15.97
C GLU A 108 0.31 1.52 -15.21
N TYR A 109 -0.92 1.19 -14.79
CA TYR A 109 -1.27 -0.05 -14.10
C TYR A 109 -1.32 -1.29 -15.02
N LYS A 110 -1.17 -1.10 -16.34
CA LYS A 110 -1.22 -2.19 -17.33
C LYS A 110 -0.09 -3.20 -17.14
N ARG A 111 -0.35 -4.45 -17.55
CA ARG A 111 0.60 -5.58 -17.46
C ARG A 111 1.92 -5.35 -18.21
N SER A 112 1.91 -4.55 -19.26
CA SER A 112 3.12 -4.22 -20.03
C SER A 112 4.09 -3.29 -19.29
N ARG A 113 3.61 -2.51 -18.31
CA ARG A 113 4.43 -1.55 -17.56
C ARG A 113 4.74 -1.99 -16.14
N LEU A 114 3.86 -2.78 -15.53
CA LEU A 114 4.04 -3.25 -14.15
C LEU A 114 3.97 -4.77 -14.05
N ALA A 115 4.96 -5.33 -13.36
CA ALA A 115 4.98 -6.72 -12.96
C ALA A 115 3.77 -7.08 -12.08
N ARG A 116 3.41 -8.38 -12.04
CA ARG A 116 2.24 -8.88 -11.32
C ARG A 116 2.34 -8.67 -9.81
N ASN A 117 3.50 -8.95 -9.23
CA ASN A 117 3.79 -8.80 -7.80
C ASN A 117 3.51 -7.38 -7.26
N ARG A 118 3.72 -6.33 -8.07
CA ARG A 118 3.42 -4.95 -7.69
C ARG A 118 1.93 -4.59 -7.74
N ARG A 119 1.09 -5.42 -8.37
CA ARG A 119 -0.35 -5.15 -8.59
C ARG A 119 -1.26 -6.01 -7.72
N THR A 120 -0.77 -7.11 -7.19
CA THR A 120 -1.57 -8.10 -6.47
C THR A 120 -1.06 -8.31 -5.05
N VAL A 121 -1.93 -8.84 -4.18
CA VAL A 121 -1.56 -9.30 -2.84
C VAL A 121 -1.75 -10.81 -2.78
N ASN A 122 -0.76 -11.53 -2.25
CA ASN A 122 -0.78 -12.99 -2.14
C ASN A 122 -1.69 -13.45 -0.98
N ARG A 123 -3.01 -13.28 -1.12
CA ARG A 123 -4.05 -13.81 -0.21
C ARG A 123 -5.38 -13.96 -0.95
N ALA A 124 -6.34 -14.66 -0.34
CA ALA A 124 -7.72 -14.69 -0.84
C ALA A 124 -8.33 -13.29 -0.97
N TYR A 125 -8.96 -12.99 -2.11
CA TYR A 125 -9.50 -11.67 -2.46
C TYR A 125 -8.46 -10.52 -2.42
N GLY A 126 -7.19 -10.83 -2.66
CA GLY A 126 -6.10 -9.84 -2.71
C GLY A 126 -6.35 -8.75 -3.75
N GLY A 127 -6.20 -7.48 -3.35
CA GLY A 127 -6.46 -6.33 -4.22
C GLY A 127 -7.93 -5.89 -4.32
N VAL A 128 -8.86 -6.64 -3.74
CA VAL A 128 -10.30 -6.29 -3.70
C VAL A 128 -10.78 -6.04 -2.27
N LEU A 129 -10.41 -6.90 -1.31
CA LEU A 129 -10.83 -6.78 0.08
C LEU A 129 -9.66 -6.45 1.00
N SER A 130 -9.94 -5.72 2.08
CA SER A 130 -8.99 -5.54 3.19
C SER A 130 -8.82 -6.84 3.99
N GLY A 131 -7.65 -7.05 4.59
CA GLY A 131 -7.36 -8.27 5.37
C GLY A 131 -8.40 -8.56 6.47
N GLY A 132 -8.82 -7.52 7.20
CA GLY A 132 -9.90 -7.66 8.20
C GLY A 132 -11.23 -8.12 7.61
N ALA A 133 -11.61 -7.62 6.43
CA ALA A 133 -12.86 -8.00 5.77
C ALA A 133 -12.80 -9.45 5.25
N VAL A 134 -11.62 -9.91 4.82
CA VAL A 134 -11.40 -11.33 4.46
C VAL A 134 -11.54 -12.21 5.69
N ARG A 135 -10.93 -11.82 6.83
CA ARG A 135 -11.04 -12.56 8.10
C ARG A 135 -12.49 -12.66 8.57
N GLU A 136 -13.23 -11.56 8.54
CA GLU A 136 -14.66 -11.56 8.89
C GLU A 136 -15.49 -12.47 7.99
N ARG A 137 -15.21 -12.52 6.67
CA ARG A 137 -15.91 -13.44 5.76
C ARG A 137 -15.64 -14.90 6.09
N ILE A 138 -14.39 -15.24 6.41
CA ILE A 138 -14.00 -16.60 6.78
C ILE A 138 -14.71 -17.01 8.08
N ILE A 139 -14.66 -16.15 9.11
CA ILE A 139 -15.30 -16.42 10.41
C ILE A 139 -16.82 -16.53 10.26
N ARG A 140 -17.45 -15.59 9.54
CA ARG A 140 -18.91 -15.63 9.32
C ARG A 140 -19.33 -16.88 8.55
N ALA A 141 -18.58 -17.27 7.51
CA ALA A 141 -18.86 -18.49 6.76
C ALA A 141 -18.76 -19.73 7.66
N PHE A 142 -17.69 -19.83 8.44
CA PHE A 142 -17.48 -20.93 9.38
C PHE A 142 -18.62 -21.02 10.41
N LEU A 143 -18.92 -19.94 11.13
CA LEU A 143 -19.96 -19.93 12.15
C LEU A 143 -21.36 -20.24 11.60
N VAL A 144 -21.65 -19.80 10.37
CA VAL A 144 -22.93 -20.09 9.73
C VAL A 144 -23.06 -21.58 9.40
N GLU A 145 -21.98 -22.23 8.96
CA GLU A 145 -21.98 -23.68 8.73
C GLU A 145 -22.16 -24.45 10.04
N GLU A 146 -21.44 -24.07 11.10
CA GLU A 146 -21.59 -24.69 12.43
C GLU A 146 -23.03 -24.57 12.96
N GLN A 147 -23.60 -23.36 12.89
CA GLN A 147 -24.99 -23.13 13.31
C GLN A 147 -26.00 -23.91 12.46
N LYS A 148 -25.75 -24.11 11.17
CA LYS A 148 -26.63 -24.93 10.32
C LYS A 148 -26.65 -26.39 10.78
N ILE A 149 -25.51 -26.94 11.16
CA ILE A 149 -25.41 -28.33 11.67
C ILE A 149 -26.19 -28.45 12.98
N VAL A 150 -25.94 -27.58 13.94
CA VAL A 150 -26.65 -27.57 15.23
C VAL A 150 -28.17 -27.43 15.03
N LYS A 151 -28.60 -26.50 14.15
CA LYS A 151 -30.02 -26.32 13.83
C LYS A 151 -30.63 -27.57 13.18
N LYS A 152 -29.89 -28.32 12.36
CA LYS A 152 -30.37 -29.58 11.76
C LYS A 152 -30.53 -30.66 12.83
N VAL A 153 -29.52 -30.86 13.69
CA VAL A 153 -29.55 -31.87 14.75
C VAL A 153 -30.70 -31.61 15.73
N LEU A 154 -30.85 -30.37 16.20
CA LEU A 154 -31.93 -29.99 17.10
C LEU A 154 -33.32 -30.18 16.47
N LYS A 155 -33.46 -29.97 15.15
CA LYS A 155 -34.73 -30.27 14.45
C LYS A 155 -35.02 -31.77 14.42
N ILE A 156 -34.01 -32.60 14.14
CA ILE A 156 -34.15 -34.06 14.10
C ILE A 156 -34.56 -34.63 15.47
N GLN A 157 -33.95 -34.14 16.56
CA GLN A 157 -34.30 -34.55 17.93
C GLN A 157 -35.75 -34.20 18.28
N LYS A 158 -36.16 -32.95 18.02
CA LYS A 158 -37.55 -32.52 18.26
C LYS A 158 -38.59 -33.31 17.46
N THR A 159 -38.26 -33.72 16.23
CA THR A 159 -39.14 -34.59 15.45
C THR A 159 -39.24 -36.01 16.01
N LYS A 160 -38.13 -36.56 16.53
CA LYS A 160 -38.11 -37.88 17.18
C LYS A 160 -38.91 -37.90 18.48
N GLU A 161 -38.77 -36.88 19.33
CA GLU A 161 -39.53 -36.73 20.59
C GLU A 161 -41.04 -36.62 20.34
N LYS A 162 -41.46 -35.84 19.34
CA LYS A 162 -42.89 -35.73 18.95
C LYS A 162 -43.47 -37.02 18.38
N GLN A 163 -42.66 -37.85 17.74
CA GLN A 163 -43.09 -39.17 17.26
C GLN A 163 -43.23 -40.15 18.43
N ALA A 164 -42.30 -40.12 19.39
CA ALA A 164 -42.37 -40.96 20.59
C ALA A 164 -43.63 -40.67 21.42
N GLY A 165 -44.01 -39.40 21.62
CA GLY A 165 -45.22 -39.03 22.37
C GLY A 165 -46.56 -39.18 21.63
N LYS A 166 -46.57 -39.70 20.39
CA LYS A 166 -47.79 -40.05 19.63
C LYS A 166 -48.09 -41.55 19.63
N SER A 167 -47.25 -42.32 20.31
CA SER A 167 -47.45 -43.75 20.62
C SER A 167 -48.15 -43.85 21.96
#